data_AF-A0A8F5VQA0-F1
#
_entry.id   AF-A0A8F5VQA0-F1
#
_cell.length_a   1.000
_cell.length_b   1.000
_cell.length_c   1.000
_cell.angle_alpha   90.00
_cell.angle_beta   90.00
_cell.angle_gamma   90.00
#
_symmetry.space_group_name_H-M   'P 1'
#
loop_
_entity.id
_entity.type
_entity.pdbx_description
1 polymer ?
#
loop_
_entity_poly.entity_id
_entity_poly.type
_entity_poly.pdbx_seq_one_letter_code
_entity_poly.pdbx_strand_id
1 'polypeptide(L)'
;MAGHLAARIGLNLPRCAIAAAPAGLVRLHPEGRDLGSGPVFASRAVEGLSWITYASRLRIPLQMRRDILVFDWWVHNADRTLTETGGNPNLLFDAQSGDLVVIDHNLAFDTDFDEATFLQTHIFGDEWNPLCQDLVEMANYQARLSEALAETWDATWASIPSEWLFHDDEQTIPVVFDEPACKALLARCAHQDFWRLA
;
A
#
# COMPACT_ATOMS: atom_id res chain seq x y z
N MET A 1 2.51 8.08 1.41
CA MET A 1 3.74 7.47 0.86
C MET A 1 3.44 6.22 0.04
N ALA A 2 3.07 5.09 0.66
CA ALA A 2 2.90 3.80 -0.04
C ALA A 2 1.96 3.83 -1.26
N GLY A 3 0.82 4.52 -1.19
CA GLY A 3 -0.09 4.65 -2.35
C GLY A 3 0.55 5.30 -3.60
N HIS A 4 1.48 6.25 -3.42
CA HIS A 4 2.21 6.84 -4.56
C HIS A 4 3.21 5.85 -5.17
N LEU A 5 3.87 5.03 -4.35
CA LEU A 5 4.75 3.97 -4.84
C LEU A 5 3.96 2.89 -5.59
N ALA A 6 2.82 2.46 -5.04
CA ALA A 6 1.89 1.53 -5.68
C ALA A 6 1.48 2.03 -7.08
N ALA A 7 1.08 3.30 -7.18
CA ALA A 7 0.72 3.91 -8.45
C ALA A 7 1.90 3.94 -9.43
N ARG A 8 3.11 4.25 -8.95
CA ARG A 8 4.31 4.34 -9.80
C ARG A 8 4.70 3.00 -10.42
N ILE A 9 4.52 1.89 -9.70
CA ILE A 9 4.79 0.56 -10.24
C ILE A 9 3.64 0.00 -11.10
N GLY A 10 2.54 0.75 -11.23
CA GLY A 10 1.41 0.42 -12.11
C GLY A 10 0.25 -0.30 -11.44
N LEU A 11 0.17 -0.35 -10.10
CA LEU A 11 -1.02 -0.88 -9.43
C LEU A 11 -2.22 0.01 -9.70
N ASN A 12 -3.40 -0.61 -9.83
CA ASN A 12 -4.66 0.11 -9.97
C ASN A 12 -5.20 0.48 -8.59
N LEU A 13 -5.16 1.75 -8.24
CA LEU A 13 -5.72 2.29 -7.00
C LEU A 13 -6.60 3.51 -7.31
N PRO A 14 -7.54 3.86 -6.43
CA PRO A 14 -8.30 5.09 -6.60
C PRO A 14 -7.35 6.28 -6.51
N ARG A 15 -7.61 7.31 -7.31
CA ARG A 15 -6.86 8.57 -7.23
C ARG A 15 -7.01 9.14 -5.82
N CYS A 16 -5.90 9.39 -5.16
CA CYS A 16 -5.85 10.09 -3.89
C CYS A 16 -5.27 11.50 -4.02
N ALA A 17 -5.59 12.36 -3.06
CA ALA A 17 -5.07 13.71 -2.93
C ALA A 17 -5.09 14.16 -1.47
N ILE A 18 -4.27 15.15 -1.15
CA ILE A 18 -4.45 15.94 0.07
C ILE A 18 -5.57 16.95 -0.22
N ALA A 19 -6.57 17.02 0.65
CA ALA A 19 -7.71 17.92 0.55
C ALA A 19 -7.88 18.72 1.85
N ALA A 20 -8.83 19.66 1.86
CA ALA A 20 -9.24 20.37 3.07
C ALA A 20 -10.76 20.35 3.17
N ALA A 21 -11.28 20.07 4.37
CA ALA A 21 -12.70 20.15 4.63
C ALA A 21 -13.17 21.62 4.60
N PRO A 22 -14.28 21.96 3.92
CA PRO A 22 -14.81 23.32 3.97
C PRO A 22 -15.13 23.74 5.41
N ALA A 23 -14.69 24.94 5.83
CA ALA A 23 -14.88 25.40 7.21
C ALA A 23 -16.36 25.41 7.66
N GLY A 24 -17.29 25.64 6.74
CA GLY A 24 -18.73 25.54 7.02
C GLY A 24 -19.16 24.12 7.39
N LEU A 25 -18.61 23.10 6.72
CA LEU A 25 -18.90 21.69 7.03
C LEU A 25 -18.40 21.34 8.43
N VAL A 26 -17.14 21.70 8.74
CA VAL A 26 -16.51 21.41 10.04
C VAL A 26 -17.26 22.06 11.20
N ARG A 27 -17.72 23.31 11.02
CA ARG A 27 -18.38 24.08 12.08
C ARG A 27 -19.86 23.74 12.28
N LEU A 28 -20.56 23.43 11.19
CA LEU A 28 -22.03 23.37 11.19
C LEU A 28 -22.59 21.94 11.22
N HIS A 29 -21.76 20.93 10.91
CA HIS A 29 -22.17 19.52 10.93
C HIS A 29 -21.37 18.71 11.97
N PRO A 30 -22.04 17.86 12.78
CA PRO A 30 -21.35 16.93 13.67
C PRO A 30 -20.33 16.05 12.93
N GLU A 31 -20.68 15.53 11.76
CA GLU A 31 -19.82 14.67 10.93
C GLU A 31 -18.62 15.43 10.35
N GLY A 32 -18.73 16.76 10.22
CA GLY A 32 -17.63 17.60 9.77
C GLY A 32 -16.54 17.79 10.81
N ARG A 33 -16.83 17.57 12.10
CA ARG A 33 -15.84 17.71 13.17
C ARG A 33 -14.76 16.66 13.10
N ASP A 34 -15.12 15.43 12.73
CA ASP A 34 -14.18 14.31 12.60
C ASP A 34 -13.17 14.51 11.47
N LEU A 35 -13.47 15.37 10.50
CA LEU A 35 -12.52 15.74 9.43
C LEU A 35 -11.45 16.72 9.90
N GLY A 36 -11.70 17.46 10.99
CA GLY A 36 -10.83 18.53 11.45
C GLY A 36 -10.74 19.73 10.48
N SER A 37 -9.98 20.74 10.88
CA SER A 37 -9.68 21.92 10.04
C SER A 37 -8.37 21.82 9.25
N GLY A 38 -7.58 20.78 9.53
CA GLY A 38 -6.31 20.53 8.86
C GLY A 38 -6.44 19.84 7.50
N PRO A 39 -5.30 19.60 6.83
CA PRO A 39 -5.25 18.79 5.61
C PRO A 39 -5.74 17.36 5.88
N VAL A 40 -6.55 16.80 4.99
CA VAL A 40 -7.08 15.44 5.08
C VAL A 40 -6.67 14.59 3.88
N PHE A 41 -6.54 13.29 4.10
CA PHE A 41 -6.40 12.34 3.00
C PHE A 41 -7.76 12.15 2.32
N ALA A 42 -7.81 12.39 1.01
CA ALA A 42 -9.00 12.14 0.20
C ALA A 42 -8.70 11.07 -0.84
N SER A 43 -9.55 10.06 -0.92
CA SER A 43 -9.50 9.02 -1.95
C SER A 43 -10.79 9.07 -2.80
N ARG A 44 -10.66 8.90 -4.11
CA ARG A 44 -11.82 8.85 -5.00
C ARG A 44 -12.64 7.59 -4.71
N ALA A 45 -13.92 7.76 -4.41
CA ALA A 45 -14.84 6.62 -4.26
C ALA A 45 -14.92 5.80 -5.55
N VAL A 46 -14.99 4.48 -5.40
CA VAL A 46 -15.20 3.55 -6.51
C VAL A 46 -16.47 2.76 -6.20
N GLU A 47 -17.43 2.80 -7.13
CA GLU A 47 -18.75 2.22 -6.95
C GLU A 47 -18.89 0.89 -7.70
N GLY A 48 -19.84 0.06 -7.27
CA GLY A 48 -20.19 -1.18 -7.97
C GLY A 48 -19.18 -2.32 -7.82
N LEU A 49 -18.14 -2.16 -6.99
CA LEU A 49 -17.18 -3.20 -6.69
C LEU A 49 -17.54 -3.96 -5.41
N SER A 50 -17.11 -5.22 -5.35
CA SER A 50 -17.23 -6.07 -4.16
C SER A 50 -15.87 -6.41 -3.58
N TRP A 51 -15.78 -6.76 -2.30
CA TRP A 51 -14.55 -7.35 -1.76
C TRP A 51 -14.17 -8.62 -2.53
N ILE A 52 -12.87 -8.77 -2.85
CA ILE A 52 -12.39 -10.04 -3.42
C ILE A 52 -12.63 -11.18 -2.42
N THR A 53 -13.05 -12.33 -2.95
CA THR A 53 -13.23 -13.55 -2.16
C THR A 53 -12.07 -14.53 -2.37
N TYR A 54 -11.85 -15.44 -1.42
CA TYR A 54 -10.82 -16.46 -1.55
C TYR A 54 -11.00 -17.31 -2.82
N ALA A 55 -12.25 -17.63 -3.19
CA ALA A 55 -12.55 -18.38 -4.41
C ALA A 55 -12.26 -17.58 -5.69
N SER A 56 -12.47 -16.26 -5.70
CA SER A 56 -12.22 -15.42 -6.88
C SER A 56 -10.76 -15.07 -7.09
N ARG A 57 -9.88 -15.27 -6.10
CA ARG A 57 -8.44 -14.91 -6.19
C ARG A 57 -7.74 -15.59 -7.37
N LEU A 58 -8.18 -16.79 -7.76
CA LEU A 58 -7.61 -17.55 -8.88
C LEU A 58 -8.04 -17.01 -10.25
N ARG A 59 -9.05 -16.14 -10.31
CA ARG A 59 -9.46 -15.44 -11.54
C ARG A 59 -8.56 -14.27 -11.88
N ILE A 60 -7.72 -13.84 -10.92
CA ILE A 60 -6.85 -12.69 -11.09
C ILE A 60 -5.65 -13.08 -11.95
N PRO A 61 -5.32 -12.31 -13.01
CA PRO A 61 -4.17 -12.58 -13.85
C PRO A 61 -2.88 -12.74 -13.03
N LEU A 62 -2.06 -13.74 -13.39
CA LEU A 62 -0.83 -14.07 -12.65
C LEU A 62 0.07 -12.85 -12.41
N GLN A 63 0.27 -12.00 -13.43
CA GLN A 63 1.11 -10.82 -13.29
C GLN A 63 0.60 -9.87 -12.22
N MET A 64 -0.71 -9.59 -12.20
CA MET A 64 -1.33 -8.70 -11.21
C MET A 64 -1.20 -9.26 -9.79
N ARG A 65 -1.33 -10.58 -9.62
CA ARG A 65 -1.10 -11.25 -8.32
C ARG A 65 0.33 -11.05 -7.82
N ARG A 66 1.30 -11.21 -8.71
CA ARG A 66 2.73 -10.99 -8.41
C ARG A 66 3.04 -9.51 -8.17
N ASP A 67 2.47 -8.60 -8.94
CA ASP A 67 2.67 -7.15 -8.76
C ASP A 67 2.22 -6.71 -7.36
N ILE A 68 1.05 -7.18 -6.91
CA ILE A 68 0.52 -6.89 -5.57
C ILE A 68 1.41 -7.53 -4.49
N LEU A 69 1.71 -8.83 -4.60
CA LEU A 69 2.56 -9.55 -3.63
C LEU A 69 3.94 -8.89 -3.46
N VAL A 70 4.62 -8.60 -4.55
CA VAL A 70 5.96 -7.99 -4.52
C VAL A 70 5.89 -6.60 -3.95
N PHE A 71 4.84 -5.84 -4.26
CA PHE A 71 4.66 -4.51 -3.69
C PHE A 71 4.47 -4.55 -2.18
N ASP A 72 3.56 -5.39 -1.68
CA ASP A 72 3.32 -5.48 -0.24
C ASP A 72 4.51 -6.06 0.52
N TRP A 73 5.23 -7.01 -0.08
CA TRP A 73 6.55 -7.44 0.42
C TRP A 73 7.52 -6.26 0.48
N TRP A 74 7.64 -5.49 -0.61
CA TRP A 74 8.57 -4.37 -0.72
C TRP A 74 8.28 -3.24 0.27
N VAL A 75 7.03 -2.95 0.57
CA VAL A 75 6.70 -1.89 1.52
C VAL A 75 6.50 -2.41 2.95
N HIS A 76 6.69 -3.71 3.22
CA HIS A 76 6.28 -4.34 4.50
C HIS A 76 4.83 -4.02 4.86
N ASN A 77 3.90 -4.36 3.97
CA ASN A 77 2.46 -4.26 4.24
C ASN A 77 1.89 -5.66 4.52
N ALA A 78 1.81 -6.03 5.80
CA ALA A 78 1.31 -7.34 6.22
C ALA A 78 -0.22 -7.43 6.27
N ASP A 79 -0.95 -6.32 6.11
CA ASP A 79 -2.41 -6.31 6.31
C ASP A 79 -3.19 -6.94 5.15
N ARG A 80 -2.57 -7.14 3.97
CA ARG A 80 -3.23 -7.71 2.78
C ARG A 80 -3.43 -9.23 2.86
N THR A 81 -4.28 -9.64 3.78
CA THR A 81 -4.47 -11.05 4.15
C THR A 81 -5.74 -11.63 3.55
N LEU A 82 -5.68 -12.87 3.06
CA LEU A 82 -6.89 -13.63 2.72
C LEU A 82 -6.59 -15.12 2.64
N THR A 83 -7.12 -15.87 3.61
CA THR A 83 -7.06 -17.33 3.67
C THR A 83 -8.46 -17.94 3.52
N GLU A 84 -8.56 -19.26 3.55
CA GLU A 84 -9.85 -19.97 3.52
C GLU A 84 -10.77 -19.60 4.69
N THR A 85 -10.21 -19.18 5.83
CA THR A 85 -10.96 -18.82 7.03
C THR A 85 -11.26 -17.32 7.13
N GLY A 86 -10.80 -16.52 6.16
CA GLY A 86 -10.97 -15.07 6.12
C GLY A 86 -9.64 -14.30 6.10
N GLY A 87 -9.75 -12.99 6.24
CA GLY A 87 -8.64 -12.04 6.23
C GLY A 87 -9.13 -10.63 5.86
N ASN A 88 -8.20 -9.70 5.74
CA ASN A 88 -8.42 -8.35 5.27
C ASN A 88 -7.78 -8.13 3.88
N PRO A 89 -8.47 -8.42 2.77
CA PRO A 89 -7.79 -8.40 1.48
C PRO A 89 -7.47 -6.98 1.01
N ASN A 90 -8.15 -5.93 1.51
CA ASN A 90 -7.99 -4.55 1.04
C ASN A 90 -7.98 -4.41 -0.50
N LEU A 91 -8.79 -5.25 -1.16
CA LEU A 91 -8.90 -5.37 -2.61
C LEU A 91 -10.37 -5.39 -3.00
N LEU A 92 -10.75 -4.40 -3.80
CA LEU A 92 -12.07 -4.34 -4.42
C LEU A 92 -11.98 -5.00 -5.80
N PHE A 93 -12.98 -5.80 -6.15
CA PHE A 93 -13.02 -6.65 -7.32
C PHE A 93 -14.26 -6.39 -8.15
N ASP A 94 -14.06 -6.23 -9.46
CA ASP A 94 -15.11 -6.25 -10.46
C ASP A 94 -15.27 -7.67 -11.01
N ALA A 95 -16.39 -8.31 -10.69
CA ALA A 95 -16.66 -9.67 -11.15
C ALA A 95 -16.89 -9.79 -12.67
N GLN A 96 -17.21 -8.69 -13.36
CA GLN A 96 -17.47 -8.63 -14.79
C GLN A 96 -16.19 -8.46 -15.58
N SER A 97 -15.37 -7.45 -15.24
CA SER A 97 -14.12 -7.17 -15.96
C SER A 97 -12.95 -8.03 -15.46
N GLY A 98 -13.00 -8.48 -14.21
CA GLY A 98 -11.88 -9.15 -13.55
C GLY A 98 -10.85 -8.16 -12.96
N ASP A 99 -11.14 -6.86 -12.98
CA ASP A 99 -10.24 -5.83 -12.47
C ASP A 99 -10.20 -5.81 -10.94
N LEU A 100 -9.03 -5.46 -10.42
CA LEU A 100 -8.83 -5.17 -9.01
C LEU A 100 -8.50 -3.70 -8.80
N VAL A 101 -9.05 -3.15 -7.71
CA VAL A 101 -8.66 -1.87 -7.16
C VAL A 101 -8.03 -2.12 -5.79
N VAL A 102 -6.75 -1.77 -5.70
CA VAL A 102 -5.93 -1.87 -4.49
C VAL A 102 -6.21 -0.66 -3.61
N ILE A 103 -6.63 -0.92 -2.39
CA ILE A 103 -6.89 0.12 -1.38
C ILE A 103 -6.09 -0.15 -0.12
N ASP A 104 -6.15 0.82 0.77
CA ASP A 104 -5.67 0.77 2.14
C ASP A 104 -4.20 0.34 2.31
N HIS A 105 -3.32 1.35 2.28
CA HIS A 105 -1.87 1.19 2.46
C HIS A 105 -1.39 1.90 3.74
N ASN A 106 -2.28 2.09 4.70
CA ASN A 106 -2.01 2.82 5.95
C ASN A 106 -1.07 2.04 6.89
N LEU A 107 -1.04 0.71 6.81
CA LEU A 107 -0.20 -0.20 7.61
C LEU A 107 1.07 -0.68 6.86
N ALA A 108 1.49 0.06 5.82
CA ALA A 108 2.79 -0.17 5.21
C ALA A 108 3.93 0.34 6.13
N PHE A 109 5.13 -0.16 5.87
CA PHE A 109 6.36 0.09 6.64
C PHE A 109 6.32 -0.48 8.06
N ASP A 110 5.67 -1.64 8.21
CA ASP A 110 5.60 -2.35 9.48
C ASP A 110 7.01 -2.74 9.97
N THR A 111 7.36 -2.27 11.18
CA THR A 111 8.63 -2.57 11.83
C THR A 111 8.66 -3.97 12.45
N ASP A 112 7.48 -4.53 12.70
CA ASP A 112 7.30 -5.87 13.27
C ASP A 112 6.96 -6.91 12.18
N PHE A 113 7.26 -6.59 10.91
CA PHE A 113 6.98 -7.44 9.76
C PHE A 113 7.64 -8.83 9.88
N ASP A 114 6.81 -9.87 9.89
CA ASP A 114 7.25 -11.26 9.90
C ASP A 114 7.05 -11.89 8.52
N GLU A 115 8.16 -12.18 7.84
CA GLU A 115 8.18 -12.68 6.46
C GLU A 115 7.44 -14.02 6.31
N ALA A 116 7.56 -14.90 7.30
CA ALA A 116 6.91 -16.22 7.28
C ALA A 116 5.38 -16.09 7.40
N THR A 117 4.90 -15.27 8.33
CA THR A 117 3.48 -14.98 8.52
C THR A 117 2.92 -14.24 7.33
N PHE A 118 3.67 -13.28 6.78
CA PHE A 118 3.29 -12.57 5.56
C PHE A 118 3.00 -13.57 4.42
N LEU A 119 3.94 -14.45 4.10
CA LEU A 119 3.74 -15.40 2.99
C LEU A 119 2.64 -16.43 3.26
N GLN A 120 2.41 -16.79 4.52
CA GLN A 120 1.34 -17.73 4.90
C GLN A 120 -0.06 -17.11 4.81
N THR A 121 -0.18 -15.80 5.03
CA THR A 121 -1.47 -15.13 5.19
C THR A 121 -1.83 -14.23 4.01
N HIS A 122 -0.84 -13.76 3.25
CA HIS A 122 -1.04 -12.90 2.10
C HIS A 122 -1.87 -13.60 1.01
N ILE A 123 -2.87 -12.90 0.47
CA ILE A 123 -3.83 -13.44 -0.52
C ILE A 123 -3.17 -14.13 -1.73
N PHE A 124 -1.97 -13.67 -2.11
CA PHE A 124 -1.17 -14.20 -3.21
C PHE A 124 0.17 -14.81 -2.77
N GLY A 125 0.34 -15.15 -1.49
CA GLY A 125 1.58 -15.71 -0.96
C GLY A 125 2.10 -16.94 -1.71
N ASP A 126 1.20 -17.77 -2.24
CA ASP A 126 1.51 -18.95 -3.07
C ASP A 126 2.40 -18.62 -4.29
N GLU A 127 2.37 -17.38 -4.79
CA GLU A 127 3.13 -16.95 -5.97
C GLU A 127 4.59 -16.61 -5.67
N TRP A 128 4.99 -16.50 -4.40
CA TRP A 128 6.35 -16.14 -4.00
C TRP A 128 7.39 -17.16 -4.45
N ASN A 129 7.19 -18.44 -4.11
CA ASN A 129 8.16 -19.49 -4.43
C ASN A 129 8.39 -19.66 -5.95
N PRO A 130 7.35 -19.71 -6.81
CA PRO A 130 7.55 -19.70 -8.25
C PRO A 130 8.24 -18.43 -8.77
N LEU A 131 7.96 -17.27 -8.19
CA LEU A 131 8.58 -16.01 -8.59
C LEU A 131 10.09 -15.98 -8.26
N CYS A 132 10.49 -16.46 -7.08
CA CYS A 132 11.91 -16.53 -6.69
C CYS A 132 12.74 -17.55 -7.50
N GLN A 133 12.10 -18.34 -8.37
CA GLN A 133 12.77 -19.23 -9.33
C GLN A 133 12.89 -18.60 -10.72
N ASP A 134 12.26 -17.45 -10.96
CA ASP A 134 12.24 -16.73 -12.23
C ASP A 134 13.19 -15.53 -12.17
N LEU A 135 14.46 -15.77 -12.53
CA LEU A 135 15.51 -14.74 -12.49
C LEU A 135 15.21 -13.54 -13.40
N VAL A 136 14.43 -13.74 -14.47
CA VAL A 136 14.05 -12.66 -15.38
C VAL A 136 13.02 -11.77 -14.70
N GLU A 137 11.97 -12.34 -14.12
CA GLU A 137 10.97 -11.57 -13.39
C GLU A 137 11.57 -10.88 -12.16
N MET A 138 12.45 -11.54 -11.41
CA MET A 138 13.16 -10.92 -10.28
C MET A 138 13.95 -9.67 -10.72
N ALA A 139 14.67 -9.75 -11.84
CA ALA A 139 15.41 -8.62 -12.39
C ALA A 139 14.46 -7.50 -12.86
N ASN A 140 13.33 -7.86 -13.48
CA ASN A 140 12.30 -6.90 -13.92
C ASN A 140 11.71 -6.14 -12.71
N TYR A 141 11.36 -6.84 -11.64
CA TYR A 141 10.86 -6.21 -10.41
C TYR A 141 11.92 -5.33 -9.76
N GLN A 142 13.15 -5.83 -9.59
CA GLN A 142 14.24 -5.03 -9.03
C GLN A 142 14.42 -3.69 -9.76
N ALA A 143 14.38 -3.69 -11.10
CA ALA A 143 14.46 -2.47 -11.90
C ALA A 143 13.25 -1.54 -11.65
N ARG A 144 12.03 -2.06 -11.74
CA ARG A 144 10.78 -1.29 -11.53
C ARG A 144 10.70 -0.67 -10.14
N LEU A 145 11.03 -1.43 -9.10
CA LEU A 145 10.99 -0.96 -7.71
C LEU A 145 12.06 0.11 -7.46
N SER A 146 13.28 -0.10 -7.96
CA SER A 146 14.38 0.87 -7.83
C SER A 146 14.06 2.19 -8.53
N GLU A 147 13.51 2.13 -9.74
CA GLU A 147 13.04 3.31 -10.48
C GLU A 147 11.91 4.02 -9.72
N ALA A 148 10.92 3.26 -9.21
CA ALA A 148 9.81 3.83 -8.49
C ALA A 148 10.23 4.56 -7.21
N LEU A 149 11.18 3.99 -6.45
CA LEU A 149 11.78 4.63 -5.28
C LEU A 149 12.48 5.93 -5.64
N ALA A 150 13.35 5.89 -6.65
CA ALA A 150 14.17 7.02 -7.07
C ALA A 150 13.32 8.21 -7.54
N GLU A 151 12.22 7.95 -8.23
CA GLU A 151 11.39 9.02 -8.78
C GLU A 151 10.32 9.56 -7.83
N THR A 152 9.85 8.75 -6.88
CA THR A 152 8.61 9.06 -6.15
C THR A 152 8.86 9.50 -4.72
N TRP A 153 9.83 8.92 -4.02
CA TRP A 153 9.91 9.04 -2.57
C TRP A 153 10.17 10.47 -2.09
N ASP A 154 11.24 11.10 -2.56
CA ASP A 154 11.65 12.43 -2.08
C ASP A 154 10.60 13.51 -2.41
N ALA A 155 10.03 13.45 -3.62
CA ALA A 155 8.96 14.36 -4.02
C ALA A 155 7.68 14.16 -3.19
N THR A 156 7.32 12.91 -2.88
CA THR A 156 6.14 12.62 -2.06
C THR A 156 6.36 13.05 -0.62
N TRP A 157 7.53 12.76 -0.04
CA TRP A 157 7.89 13.18 1.31
C TRP A 157 7.84 14.70 1.46
N ALA A 158 8.43 15.44 0.51
CA ALA A 158 8.40 16.89 0.49
C ALA A 158 6.98 17.49 0.34
N SER A 159 6.00 16.70 -0.12
CA SER A 159 4.61 17.11 -0.26
C SER A 159 3.74 16.83 0.97
N ILE A 160 4.26 16.11 1.97
CA ILE A 160 3.52 15.80 3.19
C ILE A 160 3.24 17.09 3.97
N PRO A 161 1.99 17.35 4.38
CA PRO A 161 1.67 18.48 5.24
C PRO A 161 2.37 18.34 6.58
N SER A 162 2.95 19.42 7.09
CA SER A 162 3.64 19.43 8.39
C SER A 162 2.74 18.95 9.53
N GLU A 163 1.44 19.21 9.44
CA GLU A 163 0.41 18.82 10.40
C GLU A 163 0.34 17.30 10.57
N TRP A 164 0.63 16.52 9.54
CA TRP A 164 0.60 15.05 9.60
C TRP A 164 1.80 14.46 10.33
N LEU A 165 2.80 15.26 10.67
CA LEU A 165 3.93 14.83 11.49
C LEU A 165 3.59 14.85 12.99
N PHE A 166 2.35 15.17 13.35
CA PHE A 166 1.88 15.25 14.73
C PHE A 166 0.51 14.57 14.91
N HIS A 167 0.23 14.12 16.14
CA HIS A 167 -1.05 13.52 16.52
C HIS A 167 -2.11 14.57 16.92
N ASP A 168 -1.68 15.77 17.26
CA ASP A 168 -2.50 16.87 17.75
C ASP A 168 -2.37 18.12 16.87
N ASP A 169 -3.44 18.93 16.83
CA ASP A 169 -3.50 20.16 16.04
C ASP A 169 -2.49 21.22 16.54
N GLU A 170 -2.15 21.19 17.84
CA GLU A 170 -1.14 22.05 18.44
C GLU A 170 0.32 21.67 18.05
N GLN A 171 0.50 20.56 17.33
CA GLN A 171 1.79 20.05 16.85
C GLN A 171 2.80 19.82 18.00
N THR A 172 2.35 19.22 19.09
CA THR A 172 3.17 18.99 20.28
C THR A 172 3.58 17.53 20.47
N ILE A 173 2.83 16.59 19.90
CA ILE A 173 3.04 15.14 20.00
C ILE A 173 3.39 14.63 18.59
N PRO A 174 4.68 14.42 18.28
CA PRO A 174 5.08 13.94 16.96
C PRO A 174 4.61 12.51 16.71
N VAL A 175 4.32 12.18 15.46
CA VAL A 175 4.09 10.80 15.03
C VAL A 175 5.38 9.99 15.09
N VAL A 176 5.26 8.69 15.29
CA VAL A 176 6.38 7.75 15.21
C VAL A 176 6.53 7.30 13.75
N PHE A 177 7.24 8.08 12.95
CA PHE A 177 7.58 7.72 11.57
C PHE A 177 9.04 8.08 11.27
N ASP A 178 9.89 7.07 11.07
CA ASP A 178 11.30 7.24 10.73
C ASP A 178 11.46 7.19 9.19
N GLU A 179 11.43 8.37 8.56
CA GLU A 179 11.56 8.48 7.09
C GLU A 179 12.86 7.86 6.56
N PRO A 180 14.04 8.16 7.13
CA PRO A 180 15.28 7.54 6.69
C PRO A 180 15.26 6.01 6.79
N ALA A 181 14.72 5.45 7.87
CA ALA A 181 14.59 4.01 8.03
C ALA A 181 13.62 3.41 7.00
N CYS A 182 12.48 4.05 6.74
CA CYS A 182 11.53 3.61 5.71
C CYS A 182 12.14 3.65 4.30
N LYS A 183 12.94 4.68 3.99
CA LYS A 183 13.64 4.78 2.70
C LYS A 183 14.72 3.71 2.57
N ALA A 184 15.48 3.46 3.63
CA ALA A 184 16.49 2.40 3.68
C ALA A 184 15.86 1.01 3.55
N LEU A 185 14.72 0.79 4.21
CA LEU A 185 13.89 -0.39 4.04
C LEU A 185 13.59 -0.58 2.55
N LEU A 186 12.97 0.40 1.87
CA LEU A 186 12.64 0.29 0.43
C LEU A 186 13.85 0.05 -0.46
N ALA A 187 15.01 0.62 -0.15
CA ALA A 187 16.23 0.45 -0.95
C ALA A 187 16.71 -1.03 -1.00
N ARG A 188 16.22 -1.88 -0.10
CA ARG A 188 16.57 -3.30 -0.06
C ARG A 188 16.21 -4.06 -1.33
N CYS A 189 15.28 -3.57 -2.14
CA CYS A 189 14.94 -4.19 -3.43
C CYS A 189 16.14 -4.32 -4.40
N ALA A 190 17.21 -3.56 -4.17
CA ALA A 190 18.45 -3.64 -4.94
C ALA A 190 19.41 -4.76 -4.48
N HIS A 191 19.16 -5.37 -3.32
CA HIS A 191 20.02 -6.40 -2.74
C HIS A 191 19.56 -7.82 -3.13
N GLN A 192 20.50 -8.77 -3.15
CA GLN A 192 20.22 -10.15 -3.56
C GLN A 192 19.40 -10.93 -2.52
N ASP A 193 19.44 -10.52 -1.26
CA ASP A 193 18.69 -11.10 -0.15
C ASP A 193 17.23 -10.65 -0.12
N PHE A 194 16.84 -9.64 -0.90
CA PHE A 194 15.44 -9.20 -1.03
C PHE A 194 14.44 -10.33 -1.34
N TRP A 195 14.90 -11.34 -2.07
CA TRP A 195 14.11 -12.48 -2.52
C TRP A 195 14.26 -13.73 -1.63
N ARG A 196 15.01 -13.60 -0.53
CA ARG A 196 15.27 -14.69 0.41
C ARG A 196 14.51 -14.43 1.70
N LEU A 197 14.09 -15.50 2.35
CA LEU A 197 13.62 -15.43 3.73
C LEU A 197 14.82 -15.23 4.64
N ALA A 198 14.70 -14.30 5.59
CA ALA A 198 15.70 -14.03 6.62
C ALA A 198 15.86 -15.17 7.62
#